data_AF-A0ABD5Q1K0-F1
#
_entry.id   AF-A0ABD5Q1K0-F1
#
_cell.length_a   1.000
_cell.length_b   1.000
_cell.length_c   1.000
_cell.angle_alpha   90.00
_cell.angle_beta   90.00
_cell.angle_gamma   90.00
#
_symmetry.space_group_name_H-M   'P 1'
#
loop_
_entity.id
_entity.type
_entity.pdbx_description
1 polymer ?
#
loop_
_entity_poly.entity_id
_entity_poly.type
_entity_poly.pdbx_seq_one_letter_code
_entity_poly.pdbx_strand_id
1 'polypeptide(L)'
;MVSASHSESVERASHLLSALAVLSASAAGAILLSAGPRADVFFTGWVLVAVGLALAGGIGAWTNRTPLVWVAALLLTGLSVVGMWSIGLFLAPAALLLLGSAVLSQRVGPREEVRAAILADPPSPSESAAKATCGVGSAAVGAWLVYVSAVEGGLFEACATETLACTLENTHWDAVGVTVAGLLAVSLGGWLLWKQVYTARVLASSASTR
;
A
#
# COMPACT_ATOMS: atom_id res chain seq x y z
N MET A 1 29.30 -17.23 -1.86
CA MET A 1 29.54 -16.10 -0.93
C MET A 1 28.95 -14.77 -1.43
N VAL A 2 29.14 -14.37 -2.70
CA VAL A 2 28.59 -13.09 -3.25
C VAL A 2 27.05 -12.98 -3.18
N SER A 3 26.32 -14.08 -3.35
CA SER A 3 24.85 -14.08 -3.31
C SER A 3 24.28 -13.87 -1.89
N ALA A 4 24.98 -14.37 -0.86
CA ALA A 4 24.58 -14.20 0.54
C ALA A 4 24.84 -12.76 1.03
N SER A 5 25.99 -12.17 0.67
CA SER A 5 26.28 -10.78 1.04
C SER A 5 25.36 -9.77 0.33
N HIS A 6 24.94 -10.06 -0.91
CA HIS A 6 23.95 -9.23 -1.62
C HIS A 6 22.57 -9.29 -0.95
N SER A 7 22.09 -10.49 -0.60
CA SER A 7 20.84 -10.70 0.15
C SER A 7 20.82 -9.91 1.46
N GLU A 8 21.87 -10.02 2.28
CA GLU A 8 21.94 -9.29 3.56
C GLU A 8 21.92 -7.77 3.36
N SER A 9 22.62 -7.24 2.34
CA SER A 9 22.64 -5.80 2.07
C SER A 9 21.26 -5.26 1.66
N VAL A 10 20.52 -6.03 0.86
CA VAL A 10 19.18 -5.68 0.38
C VAL A 10 18.17 -5.77 1.52
N GLU A 11 18.29 -6.77 2.39
CA GLU A 11 17.47 -6.92 3.58
C GLU A 11 17.67 -5.75 4.56
N ARG A 12 18.93 -5.40 4.86
CA ARG A 12 19.24 -4.22 5.70
C ARG A 12 18.68 -2.93 5.10
N ALA A 13 18.81 -2.74 3.79
CA ALA A 13 18.25 -1.58 3.11
C ALA A 13 16.71 -1.55 3.18
N SER A 14 16.04 -2.71 3.03
CA SER A 14 14.59 -2.83 3.23
C SER A 14 14.17 -2.44 4.65
N HIS A 15 14.88 -2.93 5.67
CA HIS A 15 14.62 -2.60 7.08
C HIS A 15 14.83 -1.11 7.36
N LEU A 16 15.91 -0.52 6.86
CA LEU A 16 16.20 0.91 7.00
C LEU A 16 15.13 1.77 6.35
N LEU A 17 14.73 1.47 5.10
CA LEU A 17 13.65 2.21 4.43
C LEU A 17 12.32 2.10 5.18
N SER A 18 12.01 0.91 5.72
CA SER A 18 10.79 0.72 6.51
C SER A 18 10.81 1.52 7.83
N ALA A 19 11.97 1.57 8.51
CA ALA A 19 12.13 2.35 9.73
C ALA A 19 12.05 3.86 9.44
N LEU A 20 12.67 4.32 8.35
CA LEU A 20 12.55 5.70 7.88
C LEU A 20 11.11 6.05 7.50
N ALA A 21 10.35 5.12 6.90
CA ALA A 21 8.94 5.33 6.59
C ALA A 21 8.11 5.54 7.87
N VAL A 22 8.35 4.73 8.92
CA VAL A 22 7.70 4.88 10.23
C VAL A 22 8.07 6.23 10.87
N LEU A 23 9.35 6.59 10.87
CA LEU A 23 9.82 7.86 11.42
C LEU A 23 9.22 9.05 10.66
N SER A 24 9.20 8.98 9.33
CA SER A 24 8.59 10.02 8.48
C SER A 24 7.10 10.16 8.73
N ALA A 25 6.36 9.06 8.82
CA ALA A 25 4.92 9.07 9.11
C ALA A 25 4.64 9.62 10.51
N SER A 26 5.47 9.26 11.50
CA SER A 26 5.34 9.72 12.89
C SER A 26 5.66 11.21 13.02
N ALA A 27 6.70 11.70 12.33
CA ALA A 27 7.05 13.12 12.29
C ALA A 27 5.97 13.95 11.59
N ALA A 28 5.48 13.46 10.44
CA ALA A 28 4.33 14.05 9.77
C ALA A 28 3.11 14.10 10.71
N GLY A 29 2.83 13.01 11.41
CA GLY A 29 1.72 12.96 12.36
C GLY A 29 1.89 13.95 13.51
N ALA A 30 3.08 14.07 14.10
CA ALA A 30 3.35 15.04 15.16
C ALA A 30 3.17 16.49 14.68
N ILE A 31 3.65 16.82 13.47
CA ILE A 31 3.47 18.16 12.87
C ILE A 31 1.99 18.46 12.63
N LEU A 32 1.26 17.49 12.05
CA LEU A 32 -0.16 17.66 11.73
C LEU A 32 -1.04 17.74 12.98
N LEU A 33 -0.70 17.03 14.05
CA LEU A 33 -1.44 17.04 15.32
C LEU A 33 -1.07 18.23 16.22
N SER A 34 0.12 18.81 16.08
CA SER A 34 0.54 19.99 16.84
C SER A 34 0.10 21.32 16.21
N ALA A 35 -0.21 21.33 14.92
CA ALA A 35 -0.85 22.46 14.27
C ALA A 35 -2.34 22.51 14.68
N GLY A 36 -2.70 23.40 15.61
CA GLY A 36 -4.09 23.63 16.02
C GLY A 36 -5.01 24.12 14.87
N PRO A 37 -6.16 24.76 15.15
CA PRO A 37 -7.48 24.13 15.37
C PRO A 37 -7.96 23.07 14.33
N ARG A 38 -7.10 22.53 13.46
CA ARG A 38 -7.42 21.48 12.47
C ARG A 38 -7.45 20.05 13.04
N ALA A 39 -6.99 19.85 14.27
CA ALA A 39 -6.96 18.57 14.95
C ALA A 39 -8.35 18.16 15.46
N ASP A 40 -9.31 18.06 14.56
CA ASP A 40 -10.53 17.35 14.85
C ASP A 40 -10.22 15.86 15.07
N VAL A 41 -11.05 15.16 15.83
CA VAL A 41 -10.99 13.71 16.05
C VAL A 41 -10.93 12.96 14.71
N PHE A 42 -11.67 13.43 13.70
CA PHE A 42 -11.65 12.83 12.36
C PHE A 42 -10.27 12.93 11.68
N PHE A 43 -9.66 14.12 11.74
CA PHE A 43 -8.33 14.36 11.19
C PHE A 43 -7.25 13.55 11.94
N THR A 44 -7.38 13.50 13.26
CA THR A 44 -6.52 12.69 14.13
C THR A 44 -6.60 11.22 13.78
N GLY A 45 -7.80 10.70 13.51
CA GLY A 45 -8.02 9.33 13.07
C GLY A 45 -7.25 8.98 11.80
N TRP A 46 -7.33 9.82 10.75
CA TRP A 46 -6.61 9.59 9.49
C TRP A 46 -5.08 9.63 9.64
N VAL A 47 -4.57 10.57 10.45
CA VAL A 47 -3.15 10.65 10.76
C VAL A 47 -2.67 9.40 11.50
N LEU A 48 -3.42 8.93 12.50
CA LEU A 48 -3.09 7.71 13.23
C LEU A 48 -3.18 6.45 12.36
N VAL A 49 -4.15 6.39 11.42
CA VAL A 49 -4.21 5.32 10.41
C VAL A 49 -2.96 5.32 9.54
N ALA A 50 -2.48 6.48 9.10
CA ALA A 50 -1.24 6.58 8.31
C ALA A 50 -0.02 6.05 9.08
N VAL A 51 0.11 6.42 10.36
CA VAL A 51 1.17 5.91 11.24
C VAL A 51 1.02 4.40 11.46
N GLY A 52 -0.20 3.92 11.68
CA GLY A 52 -0.52 2.49 11.83
C GLY A 52 -0.16 1.68 10.58
N LEU A 53 -0.45 2.19 9.39
CA LEU A 53 -0.05 1.57 8.12
C LEU A 53 1.47 1.56 7.98
N ALA A 54 2.17 2.64 8.34
CA ALA A 54 3.62 2.67 8.32
C ALA A 54 4.23 1.62 9.27
N LEU A 55 3.69 1.49 10.48
CA LEU A 55 4.08 0.48 11.47
C LEU A 55 3.81 -0.94 10.97
N ALA A 56 2.63 -1.21 10.42
CA ALA A 56 2.30 -2.49 9.81
C ALA A 56 3.31 -2.83 8.71
N GLY A 57 3.56 -1.90 7.80
CA GLY A 57 4.56 -2.04 6.74
C GLY A 57 5.97 -2.33 7.26
N GLY A 58 6.38 -1.63 8.32
CA GLY A 58 7.62 -1.89 9.06
C GLY A 58 7.70 -3.30 9.62
N ILE A 59 6.68 -3.72 10.36
CA ILE A 59 6.58 -5.09 10.90
C ILE A 59 6.62 -6.11 9.76
N GLY A 60 5.96 -5.84 8.65
CA GLY A 60 5.98 -6.68 7.45
C GLY A 60 7.39 -6.85 6.89
N ALA A 61 8.17 -5.78 6.82
CA ALA A 61 9.53 -5.81 6.29
C ALA A 61 10.44 -6.64 7.21
N TRP A 62 10.39 -6.37 8.51
CA TRP A 62 11.20 -7.05 9.54
C TRP A 62 10.84 -8.51 9.76
N THR A 63 9.57 -8.86 9.55
CA THR A 63 9.11 -10.25 9.62
C THR A 63 9.17 -10.95 8.26
N ASN A 64 9.80 -10.35 7.26
CA ASN A 64 9.90 -10.89 5.90
C ASN A 64 8.53 -11.33 5.31
N ARG A 65 7.47 -10.61 5.68
CA ARG A 65 6.11 -10.74 5.16
C ARG A 65 5.89 -9.70 4.06
N THR A 66 6.54 -9.90 2.91
CA THR A 66 6.45 -9.05 1.71
C THR A 66 5.00 -8.65 1.36
N PRO A 67 3.99 -9.55 1.45
CA PRO A 67 2.58 -9.18 1.31
C PRO A 67 2.12 -8.00 2.15
N LEU A 68 2.49 -8.01 3.42
CA LEU A 68 2.04 -7.05 4.40
C LEU A 68 2.68 -5.67 4.15
N VAL A 69 3.94 -5.66 3.71
CA VAL A 69 4.64 -4.43 3.26
C VAL A 69 3.95 -3.83 2.05
N TRP A 70 3.58 -4.64 1.06
CA TRP A 70 2.89 -4.17 -0.15
C TRP A 70 1.52 -3.60 0.15
N VAL A 71 0.71 -4.29 0.96
CA VAL A 71 -0.61 -3.80 1.36
C VAL A 71 -0.47 -2.48 2.12
N ALA A 72 0.44 -2.39 3.09
CA ALA A 72 0.70 -1.17 3.83
C ALA A 72 1.17 -0.02 2.92
N ALA A 73 2.09 -0.30 1.99
CA ALA A 73 2.61 0.70 1.05
C ALA A 73 1.50 1.24 0.15
N LEU A 74 0.70 0.36 -0.46
CA LEU A 74 -0.38 0.74 -1.36
C LEU A 74 -1.49 1.51 -0.64
N LEU A 75 -1.88 1.09 0.57
CA LEU A 75 -2.85 1.82 1.38
C LEU A 75 -2.32 3.19 1.78
N LEU A 76 -1.05 3.30 2.16
CA LEU A 76 -0.42 4.58 2.52
C LEU A 76 -0.25 5.50 1.30
N THR A 77 0.05 4.95 0.12
CA THR A 77 0.05 5.69 -1.15
C THR A 77 -1.35 6.17 -1.51
N GLY A 78 -2.36 5.30 -1.42
CA GLY A 78 -3.76 5.66 -1.65
C GLY A 78 -4.21 6.76 -0.71
N LEU A 79 -3.86 6.66 0.58
CA LEU A 79 -4.13 7.70 1.57
C LEU A 79 -3.41 9.01 1.27
N SER A 80 -2.17 8.96 0.78
CA SER A 80 -1.43 10.15 0.34
C SER A 80 -2.07 10.80 -0.91
N VAL A 81 -2.59 10.00 -1.84
CA VAL A 81 -3.27 10.50 -3.05
C VAL A 81 -4.64 11.08 -2.74
N VAL A 82 -5.48 10.37 -1.98
CA VAL A 82 -6.79 10.88 -1.55
C VAL A 82 -6.62 12.09 -0.63
N GLY A 83 -5.60 12.05 0.24
CA GLY A 83 -5.23 13.15 1.12
C GLY A 83 -4.53 14.31 0.43
N MET A 84 -4.26 14.26 -0.89
CA MET A 84 -3.46 15.26 -1.61
C MET A 84 -4.09 16.67 -1.60
N TRP A 85 -5.36 16.78 -1.23
CA TRP A 85 -6.06 18.05 -1.02
C TRP A 85 -5.82 18.68 0.37
N SER A 86 -5.17 17.99 1.33
CA SER A 86 -4.94 18.50 2.70
C SER A 86 -3.63 18.05 3.35
N ILE A 87 -3.35 16.74 3.40
CA ILE A 87 -2.21 16.13 4.16
C ILE A 87 -1.28 15.27 3.31
N GLY A 88 -1.63 15.04 2.04
CA GLY A 88 -0.98 14.05 1.19
C GLY A 88 0.49 14.30 0.98
N LEU A 89 0.91 15.57 0.87
CA LEU A 89 2.32 15.96 0.75
C LEU A 89 3.16 15.59 1.99
N PHE A 90 2.57 15.60 3.19
CA PHE A 90 3.27 15.19 4.42
C PHE A 90 3.44 13.67 4.50
N LEU A 91 2.51 12.90 3.92
CA LEU A 91 2.53 11.44 3.93
C LEU A 91 3.26 10.83 2.73
N ALA A 92 3.47 11.60 1.65
CA ALA A 92 4.13 11.13 0.43
C ALA A 92 5.55 10.57 0.67
N PRO A 93 6.42 11.19 1.49
CA PRO A 93 7.73 10.61 1.77
C PRO A 93 7.65 9.24 2.45
N ALA A 94 6.74 9.08 3.41
CA ALA A 94 6.52 7.80 4.08
C ALA A 94 6.02 6.74 3.09
N ALA A 95 5.08 7.09 2.21
CA ALA A 95 4.59 6.19 1.17
C ALA A 95 5.71 5.75 0.21
N LEU A 96 6.55 6.67 -0.26
CA LEU A 96 7.68 6.36 -1.16
C LEU A 96 8.72 5.47 -0.50
N LEU A 97 9.07 5.75 0.76
CA LEU A 97 10.00 4.93 1.54
C LEU A 97 9.47 3.51 1.73
N LEU A 98 8.17 3.37 2.01
CA LEU A 98 7.54 2.08 2.24
C LEU A 98 7.36 1.28 0.93
N LEU A 99 7.11 1.97 -0.20
CA LEU A 99 7.19 1.36 -1.54
C LEU A 99 8.60 0.87 -1.85
N GLY A 100 9.62 1.66 -1.54
CA GLY A 100 11.03 1.26 -1.68
C GLY A 100 11.36 0.01 -0.85
N SER A 101 10.92 -0.02 0.41
CA SER A 101 11.02 -1.21 1.28
C SER A 101 10.29 -2.41 0.68
N ALA A 102 9.07 -2.21 0.17
CA ALA A 102 8.27 -3.27 -0.45
C ALA A 102 8.98 -3.89 -1.66
N VAL A 103 9.63 -3.07 -2.50
CA VAL A 103 10.42 -3.51 -3.66
C VAL A 103 11.68 -4.27 -3.24
N LEU A 104 12.41 -3.77 -2.24
CA LEU A 104 13.63 -4.43 -1.74
C LEU A 104 13.32 -5.75 -1.04
N SER A 105 12.24 -5.82 -0.25
CA SER A 105 11.78 -7.07 0.39
C SER A 105 11.49 -8.17 -0.64
N GLN A 106 11.06 -7.83 -1.87
CA GLN A 106 10.89 -8.85 -2.92
C GLN A 106 12.19 -9.49 -3.38
N ARG A 107 13.30 -8.75 -3.29
CA ARG A 107 14.61 -9.18 -3.81
C ARG A 107 15.33 -10.13 -2.85
N VAL A 108 14.90 -10.21 -1.59
CA VAL A 108 15.41 -11.16 -0.58
C VAL A 108 14.97 -12.60 -0.89
N GLY A 109 13.93 -12.77 -1.71
CA GLY A 109 13.49 -14.06 -2.23
C GLY A 109 12.43 -14.76 -1.37
N PRO A 110 11.87 -15.89 -1.86
CA PRO A 110 10.78 -16.61 -1.21
C PRO A 110 11.22 -17.27 0.10
N ARG A 111 10.29 -17.35 1.07
CA ARG A 111 10.43 -18.31 2.17
C ARG A 111 10.47 -19.73 1.62
N GLU A 112 11.30 -20.58 2.22
CA GLU A 112 11.43 -21.99 1.80
C GLU A 112 10.09 -22.72 1.82
N GLU A 113 9.26 -22.50 2.85
CA GLU A 113 7.92 -23.10 2.96
C GLU A 113 7.00 -22.72 1.79
N VAL A 114 6.97 -21.44 1.43
CA VAL A 114 6.11 -20.91 0.35
C VAL A 114 6.66 -21.37 -1.01
N ARG A 115 7.97 -21.40 -1.17
CA ARG A 115 8.64 -21.93 -2.36
C ARG A 115 8.33 -23.41 -2.57
N ALA A 116 8.43 -24.21 -1.50
CA ALA A 116 8.14 -25.64 -1.54
C ALA A 116 6.68 -25.89 -1.93
N ALA A 117 5.73 -25.14 -1.38
CA ALA A 117 4.32 -25.24 -1.73
C ALA A 117 4.05 -24.93 -3.21
N ILE A 118 4.65 -23.86 -3.75
CA ILE A 118 4.49 -23.47 -5.17
C ILE A 118 5.10 -24.52 -6.12
N LEU A 119 6.21 -25.13 -5.75
CA LEU A 119 6.86 -26.16 -6.57
C LEU A 119 6.15 -27.51 -6.49
N ALA A 120 5.52 -27.83 -5.35
CA ALA A 120 4.74 -29.04 -5.17
C ALA A 120 3.46 -29.03 -6.01
N ASP A 121 2.84 -27.86 -6.19
CA ASP A 121 1.60 -27.70 -6.97
C ASP A 121 1.67 -26.41 -7.82
N PRO A 122 2.32 -26.44 -8.98
CA PRO A 122 2.46 -25.26 -9.84
C PRO A 122 1.12 -24.90 -10.50
N PRO A 123 0.70 -23.63 -10.48
CA PRO A 123 -0.54 -23.22 -11.11
C PRO A 123 -0.49 -23.42 -12.64
N SER A 124 -1.64 -23.78 -13.21
CA SER A 124 -1.76 -23.92 -14.67
C SER A 124 -1.68 -22.55 -15.37
N PRO A 125 -1.19 -22.48 -16.63
CA PRO A 125 -1.09 -21.22 -17.36
C PRO A 125 -2.44 -20.50 -17.53
N SER A 126 -3.52 -21.26 -17.73
CA SER A 126 -4.88 -20.72 -17.87
C SER A 126 -5.41 -20.15 -16.55
N GLU A 127 -5.13 -20.81 -15.43
CA GLU A 127 -5.50 -20.32 -14.10
C GLU A 127 -4.73 -19.04 -13.73
N SER A 128 -3.42 -18.99 -14.04
CA SER A 128 -2.61 -17.80 -13.86
C SER A 128 -3.08 -16.63 -14.74
N ALA A 129 -3.40 -16.90 -16.01
CA ALA A 129 -3.96 -15.89 -16.91
C ALA A 129 -5.30 -15.36 -16.40
N ALA A 130 -6.22 -16.23 -15.99
CA ALA A 130 -7.51 -15.81 -15.44
C ALA A 130 -7.35 -14.94 -14.18
N LYS A 131 -6.50 -15.36 -13.23
CA LYS A 131 -6.21 -14.57 -12.01
C LYS A 131 -5.56 -13.24 -12.33
N ALA A 132 -4.66 -13.18 -13.32
CA ALA A 132 -4.06 -11.94 -13.77
C ALA A 132 -5.11 -11.00 -14.40
N THR A 133 -5.97 -11.51 -15.29
CA THR A 133 -7.04 -10.72 -15.90
C THR A 133 -8.02 -10.20 -14.86
N CYS A 134 -8.43 -11.02 -13.88
CA CYS A 134 -9.24 -10.58 -12.75
C CYS A 134 -8.52 -9.51 -11.93
N GLY A 135 -7.20 -9.67 -11.70
CA GLY A 135 -6.39 -8.68 -10.99
C GLY A 135 -6.34 -7.33 -11.71
N VAL A 136 -6.05 -7.32 -13.01
CA VAL A 136 -6.05 -6.11 -13.84
C VAL A 136 -7.44 -5.48 -13.87
N GLY A 137 -8.48 -6.28 -14.12
CA GLY A 137 -9.86 -5.79 -14.20
C GLY A 137 -10.32 -5.16 -12.90
N SER A 138 -10.08 -5.82 -11.76
CA SER A 138 -10.38 -5.27 -10.43
C SER A 138 -9.64 -3.96 -10.16
N ALA A 139 -8.35 -3.89 -10.54
CA ALA A 139 -7.56 -2.69 -10.36
C ALA A 139 -8.02 -1.53 -11.24
N ALA A 140 -8.33 -1.79 -12.51
CA ALA A 140 -8.80 -0.78 -13.45
C ALA A 140 -10.18 -0.23 -13.03
N VAL A 141 -11.13 -1.11 -12.70
CA VAL A 141 -12.46 -0.72 -12.21
C VAL A 141 -12.34 0.05 -10.91
N GLY A 142 -11.52 -0.43 -9.97
CA GLY A 142 -11.31 0.26 -8.69
C GLY A 142 -10.71 1.66 -8.88
N ALA A 143 -9.72 1.80 -9.75
CA ALA A 143 -9.10 3.10 -10.04
C ALA A 143 -10.08 4.06 -10.72
N TRP A 144 -10.91 3.55 -11.66
CA TRP A 144 -11.98 4.31 -12.28
C TRP A 144 -13.01 4.81 -11.26
N LEU A 145 -13.47 3.92 -10.36
CA LEU A 145 -14.40 4.29 -9.30
C LEU A 145 -13.83 5.40 -8.42
N VAL A 146 -12.57 5.26 -7.98
CA VAL A 146 -11.88 6.29 -7.19
C VAL A 146 -11.80 7.61 -7.96
N TYR A 147 -11.47 7.59 -9.25
CA TYR A 147 -11.38 8.80 -10.06
C TYR A 147 -12.73 9.54 -10.13
N VAL A 148 -13.79 8.84 -10.52
CA VAL A 148 -15.12 9.44 -10.68
C VAL A 148 -15.67 9.93 -9.34
N SER A 149 -15.49 9.19 -8.25
CA SER A 149 -16.02 9.60 -6.94
C SER A 149 -15.18 10.68 -6.25
N ALA A 150 -13.86 10.53 -6.25
CA ALA A 150 -12.97 11.41 -5.49
C ALA A 150 -12.62 12.70 -6.24
N VAL A 151 -12.49 12.64 -7.57
CA VAL A 151 -12.00 13.75 -8.40
C VAL A 151 -13.14 14.49 -9.08
N GLU A 152 -14.02 13.78 -9.79
CA GLU A 152 -15.16 14.41 -10.47
C GLU A 152 -16.32 14.70 -9.51
N GLY A 153 -16.58 13.79 -8.56
CA GLY A 153 -17.69 13.90 -7.61
C GLY A 153 -17.46 14.88 -6.45
N GLY A 154 -16.22 15.34 -6.22
CA GLY A 154 -15.87 16.27 -5.16
C GLY A 154 -16.20 15.73 -3.75
N LEU A 155 -15.29 14.95 -3.16
CA LEU A 155 -15.48 14.34 -1.82
C LEU A 155 -15.83 15.34 -0.71
N PHE A 156 -15.34 16.56 -0.85
CA PHE A 156 -15.59 17.66 0.07
C PHE A 156 -15.77 18.90 -0.80
N GLU A 157 -17.01 19.31 -1.07
CA GLU A 157 -17.27 20.66 -1.58
C GLU A 157 -16.70 21.72 -0.62
N ALA A 158 -16.89 23.02 -0.91
CA ALA A 158 -16.23 24.20 -0.33
C ALA A 158 -16.03 24.28 1.21
N CYS A 159 -16.55 23.35 2.01
CA CYS A 159 -16.32 23.21 3.45
C CYS A 159 -15.04 22.44 3.86
N ALA A 160 -14.14 22.08 2.93
CA ALA A 160 -12.84 21.47 3.29
C ALA A 160 -11.97 22.34 4.24
N THR A 161 -12.27 23.64 4.37
CA THR A 161 -11.60 24.60 5.28
C THR A 161 -12.43 25.07 6.47
N GLU A 162 -13.64 24.52 6.67
CA GLU A 162 -14.64 24.91 7.69
C GLU A 162 -14.64 23.97 8.91
N THR A 163 -15.70 24.03 9.74
CA THR A 163 -15.89 23.19 10.93
C THR A 163 -16.35 21.75 10.61
N LEU A 164 -16.07 20.79 11.50
CA LEU A 164 -16.47 19.37 11.37
C LEU A 164 -17.97 19.18 11.12
N ALA A 165 -18.81 20.04 11.71
CA ALA A 165 -20.24 20.02 11.49
C ALA A 165 -20.57 20.26 10.01
N CYS A 166 -19.94 21.24 9.37
CA CYS A 166 -20.14 21.48 7.93
C CYS A 166 -19.65 20.30 7.08
N THR A 167 -18.51 19.70 7.44
CA THR A 167 -17.96 18.55 6.71
C THR A 167 -18.88 17.35 6.84
N LEU A 168 -19.32 16.95 8.04
CA LEU A 168 -20.19 15.78 8.22
C LEU A 168 -21.56 15.94 7.53
N GLU A 169 -22.09 17.16 7.54
CA GLU A 169 -23.39 17.49 6.96
C GLU A 169 -23.36 17.56 5.42
N ASN A 170 -22.25 18.04 4.84
CA ASN A 170 -22.11 18.17 3.37
C ASN A 170 -21.20 17.10 2.74
N THR A 171 -20.72 16.12 3.52
CA THR A 171 -19.94 15.00 2.95
C THR A 171 -20.87 14.13 2.12
N HIS A 172 -20.51 13.94 0.84
CA HIS A 172 -21.12 12.95 -0.02
C HIS A 172 -20.68 11.55 0.41
N TRP A 173 -21.37 10.99 1.41
CA TRP A 173 -21.05 9.68 2.00
C TRP A 173 -21.13 8.53 1.01
N ASP A 174 -21.95 8.68 -0.03
CA ASP A 174 -21.99 7.81 -1.19
C ASP A 174 -20.67 7.86 -1.98
N ALA A 175 -20.14 9.05 -2.27
CA ALA A 175 -18.84 9.22 -2.92
C ALA A 175 -17.69 8.67 -2.06
N VAL A 176 -17.74 8.86 -0.73
CA VAL A 176 -16.80 8.24 0.22
C VAL A 176 -16.87 6.71 0.13
N GLY A 177 -18.08 6.14 0.19
CA GLY A 177 -18.31 4.70 0.11
C GLY A 177 -17.77 4.10 -1.20
N VAL A 178 -18.04 4.75 -2.33
CA VAL A 178 -17.55 4.33 -3.66
C VAL A 178 -16.03 4.45 -3.74
N THR A 179 -15.43 5.51 -3.18
CA THR A 179 -13.98 5.68 -3.13
C THR A 179 -13.32 4.55 -2.34
N VAL A 180 -13.87 4.22 -1.16
CA VAL A 180 -13.37 3.10 -0.33
C VAL A 180 -13.49 1.77 -1.07
N ALA A 181 -14.63 1.49 -1.69
CA ALA A 181 -14.83 0.28 -2.49
C ALA A 181 -13.85 0.20 -3.66
N GLY A 182 -13.62 1.32 -4.35
CA GLY A 182 -12.65 1.41 -5.44
C GLY A 182 -11.22 1.14 -4.98
N LEU A 183 -10.79 1.73 -3.85
CA LEU A 183 -9.48 1.47 -3.25
C LEU A 183 -9.31 0.01 -2.82
N LEU A 184 -10.35 -0.63 -2.28
CA LEU A 184 -10.34 -2.05 -1.97
C LEU A 184 -10.19 -2.90 -3.24
N ALA A 185 -10.91 -2.56 -4.31
CA ALA A 185 -10.80 -3.24 -5.60
C ALA A 185 -9.40 -3.08 -6.23
N VAL A 186 -8.78 -1.90 -6.12
CA VAL A 186 -7.38 -1.66 -6.52
C VAL A 186 -6.42 -2.53 -5.71
N SER A 187 -6.61 -2.56 -4.39
CA SER A 187 -5.75 -3.31 -3.48
C SER A 187 -5.82 -4.82 -3.73
N LEU A 188 -7.04 -5.36 -3.90
CA LEU A 188 -7.27 -6.77 -4.25
C LEU A 188 -6.71 -7.10 -5.63
N GLY A 189 -6.92 -6.23 -6.61
CA GLY A 189 -6.39 -6.40 -7.96
C GLY A 189 -4.86 -6.43 -7.99
N GLY A 190 -4.24 -5.45 -7.33
CA GLY A 190 -2.79 -5.39 -7.13
C GLY A 190 -2.24 -6.61 -6.39
N TRP A 191 -2.94 -7.09 -5.36
CA TRP A 191 -2.58 -8.31 -4.63
C TRP A 191 -2.62 -9.58 -5.50
N LEU A 192 -3.63 -9.72 -6.36
CA LEU A 192 -3.74 -10.86 -7.28
C LEU A 192 -2.61 -10.84 -8.32
N LEU A 193 -2.34 -9.68 -8.91
CA LEU A 193 -1.24 -9.50 -9.86
C LEU A 193 0.10 -9.78 -9.20
N TRP A 194 0.28 -9.29 -7.97
CA TRP A 194 1.45 -9.54 -7.15
C TRP A 194 1.70 -11.04 -6.96
N LYS A 195 0.67 -11.81 -6.61
CA LYS A 195 0.79 -13.28 -6.50
C LYS A 195 1.23 -13.93 -7.81
N GLN A 196 0.73 -13.47 -8.96
CA GLN A 196 1.12 -14.06 -10.25
C GLN A 196 2.59 -13.78 -10.60
N VAL A 197 3.04 -12.54 -10.40
CA VAL A 197 4.46 -12.16 -10.60
C VAL A 197 5.37 -12.95 -9.66
N TYR A 198 4.95 -13.10 -8.41
CA TYR A 198 5.68 -13.87 -7.41
C TYR A 198 5.84 -15.34 -7.82
N THR A 199 4.75 -16.03 -8.17
CA THR A 199 4.80 -17.43 -8.61
C THR A 199 5.62 -17.61 -9.88
N ALA A 200 5.46 -16.73 -10.88
CA ALA A 200 6.24 -16.78 -12.11
C ALA A 200 7.76 -16.67 -11.85
N ARG A 201 8.19 -15.79 -10.94
CA ARG A 201 9.60 -15.65 -10.54
C ARG A 201 10.14 -16.91 -9.88
N VAL A 202 9.37 -17.53 -8.99
CA VAL A 202 9.76 -18.80 -8.33
C VAL A 202 9.98 -19.89 -9.38
N LEU A 203 9.03 -20.06 -10.29
CA LEU A 203 9.12 -21.06 -11.36
C LEU A 203 10.31 -20.80 -12.28
N ALA A 204 10.52 -19.56 -12.74
CA ALA A 204 11.64 -19.18 -13.60
C ALA A 204 13.01 -19.45 -12.95
N SER A 205 13.18 -19.12 -11.66
CA SER A 205 14.43 -19.38 -10.94
C SER A 205 14.74 -20.87 -10.75
N SER A 206 13.70 -21.72 -10.66
CA SER A 206 13.85 -23.17 -10.59
C SER A 206 14.16 -23.82 -11.93
N ALA A 207 13.74 -23.20 -13.03
CA ALA A 207 14.02 -23.68 -14.38
C ALA A 207 15.47 -23.39 -14.81
N SER A 208 16.09 -22.29 -14.32
CA SER A 208 17.47 -21.95 -14.66
C SER A 208 18.54 -22.72 -13.88
N THR A 209 18.14 -23.52 -12.89
CA THR A 209 19.03 -24.33 -12.05
C THR A 209 19.05 -25.81 -12.44
N ARG A 210 18.25 -26.19 -13.45
CA ARG A 210 18.31 -27.49 -14.14
C ARG A 210 19.09 -27.35 -15.44
#